data_AF-A0AAU6KTC2-F1
#
_entry.id   AF-A0AAU6KTC2-F1
#
_cell.length_a   1.000
_cell.length_b   1.000
_cell.length_c   1.000
_cell.angle_alpha   90.00
_cell.angle_beta   90.00
_cell.angle_gamma   90.00
#
_symmetry.space_group_name_H-M   'P 1'
#
loop_
_entity.id
_entity.type
_entity.pdbx_description
1 polymer ?
#
loop_
_entity_poly.entity_id
_entity_poly.type
_entity_poly.pdbx_seq_one_letter_code
_entity_poly.pdbx_strand_id
1 'polypeptide(L)'
;MFENADATLRRLARHWETVCRPGDPRVSPAFTALTDVLFAGGMVRMNVLYDGDPTLSVLGPEGHEQFSTVILGQVPTGTFR
;
A
#
# COMPACT_ATOMS: atom_id res chain seq x y z
N MET A 1 -6.07 5.71 13.74
CA MET A 1 -4.59 5.92 13.75
C MET A 1 -3.89 5.28 12.55
N PHE A 2 -4.50 4.31 11.85
CA PHE A 2 -3.89 3.66 10.67
C PHE A 2 -4.23 4.27 9.30
N GLU A 3 -5.23 5.16 9.20
CA GLU A 3 -5.57 5.93 7.98
C GLU A 3 -4.39 6.74 7.40
N ASN A 4 -3.31 6.92 8.18
CA ASN A 4 -2.14 7.71 7.80
C ASN A 4 -1.24 7.03 6.76
N ALA A 5 -1.18 5.70 6.71
CA ALA A 5 -0.25 5.00 5.82
C ALA A 5 -0.67 5.16 4.36
N ASP A 6 -1.93 4.86 4.03
CA ASP A 6 -2.45 5.01 2.67
C ASP A 6 -2.47 6.49 2.21
N ALA A 7 -2.82 7.41 3.11
CA ALA A 7 -2.74 8.85 2.83
C ALA A 7 -1.30 9.29 2.49
N THR A 8 -0.29 8.73 3.17
CA THR A 8 1.13 9.00 2.93
C THR A 8 1.58 8.42 1.58
N LEU A 9 1.20 7.18 1.27
CA LEU A 9 1.51 6.55 -0.02
C LEU A 9 0.88 7.33 -1.19
N ARG A 10 -0.39 7.70 -1.10
CA ARG A 10 -1.04 8.54 -2.12
C ARG A 10 -0.34 9.89 -2.29
N ARG A 11 0.15 10.49 -1.21
CA ARG A 11 0.92 11.74 -1.28
C ARG A 11 2.26 11.54 -2.00
N LEU A 12 2.94 10.43 -1.75
CA LEU A 12 4.17 10.06 -2.44
C LEU A 12 3.94 9.82 -3.94
N ALA A 13 2.85 9.13 -4.30
CA ALA A 13 2.48 8.88 -5.70
C ALA A 13 2.24 10.19 -6.46
N ARG A 14 1.42 11.08 -5.88
CA ARG A 14 1.19 12.42 -6.45
C ARG A 14 2.47 13.23 -6.56
N HIS A 15 3.38 13.13 -5.58
CA HIS A 15 4.66 13.83 -5.65
C HIS A 15 5.52 13.29 -6.79
N TRP A 16 5.54 11.97 -7.01
CA TRP A 16 6.27 11.36 -8.12
C TRP A 16 5.83 11.92 -9.48
N GLU A 17 4.52 12.06 -9.70
CA GLU A 17 3.97 12.65 -10.93
C GLU A 17 4.49 14.07 -11.20
N THR A 18 4.81 14.83 -10.15
CA THR A 18 5.33 16.20 -10.30
C THR A 18 6.83 16.27 -10.61
N VAL A 19 7.59 15.25 -10.23
CA VAL A 19 9.07 15.28 -10.32
C VAL A 19 9.63 14.34 -11.39
N CYS A 20 8.84 13.36 -11.86
CA CYS A 20 9.25 12.44 -12.90
C CYS A 20 9.41 13.13 -14.26
N ARG A 21 10.41 12.70 -15.03
CA ARG A 21 10.78 13.22 -16.34
C ARG A 21 10.48 12.21 -17.45
N PRO A 22 10.46 12.63 -18.72
CA PRO A 22 10.39 11.70 -19.85
C PRO A 22 11.54 10.69 -19.80
N GLY A 23 11.21 9.40 -19.72
CA GLY A 23 12.18 8.31 -19.58
C GLY A 23 12.28 7.74 -18.16
N ASP A 24 11.74 8.43 -17.15
CA ASP A 24 11.62 7.89 -15.80
C ASP A 24 10.52 6.82 -15.72
N PRO A 25 10.62 5.87 -14.76
CA PRO A 25 9.60 4.86 -14.57
C PRO A 25 8.25 5.46 -14.19
N ARG A 26 7.17 4.87 -14.72
CA ARG A 26 5.80 5.33 -14.48
C ARG A 26 5.40 5.28 -12.99
N VAL A 27 5.99 4.36 -12.23
CA VAL A 27 5.78 4.20 -10.79
C VAL A 27 7.05 4.64 -10.07
N SER A 28 6.90 5.31 -8.93
CA SER A 28 8.05 5.75 -8.16
C SER A 28 8.94 4.57 -7.76
N PRO A 29 10.28 4.68 -7.91
CA PRO A 29 11.20 3.68 -7.40
C PRO A 29 11.04 3.43 -5.89
N ALA A 30 10.57 4.42 -5.13
CA ALA A 30 10.29 4.26 -3.70
C ALA A 30 9.11 3.31 -3.43
N PHE A 31 8.12 3.25 -4.33
CA PHE A 31 7.05 2.26 -4.25
C PHE A 31 7.58 0.86 -4.57
N THR A 32 8.40 0.73 -5.62
CA THR A 32 9.05 -0.56 -5.95
C THR A 32 9.88 -1.07 -4.78
N ALA A 33 10.73 -0.22 -4.19
CA ALA A 33 11.54 -0.58 -3.03
C ALA A 33 10.69 -0.97 -1.81
N LEU A 34 9.56 -0.28 -1.57
CA LEU A 34 8.63 -0.66 -0.51
C LEU A 34 8.04 -2.05 -0.76
N THR A 35 7.56 -2.32 -1.98
CA THR A 35 7.03 -3.64 -2.35
C THR A 35 8.08 -4.74 -2.21
N ASP A 36 9.32 -4.47 -2.64
CA ASP A 36 10.44 -5.41 -2.48
C ASP A 36 10.75 -5.67 -1.01
N VAL A 37 10.69 -4.65 -0.15
CA VAL A 37 10.88 -4.80 1.30
C VAL A 37 9.72 -5.54 1.96
N LEU A 38 8.48 -5.36 1.51
CA LEU A 38 7.34 -6.13 2.01
C LEU A 38 7.46 -7.61 1.62
N PHE A 39 7.83 -7.87 0.36
CA PHE A 39 8.04 -9.21 -0.16
C PHE A 39 9.23 -9.90 0.51
N ALA A 40 10.37 -9.21 0.62
CA ALA A 40 11.57 -9.70 1.32
C ALA A 40 11.43 -9.68 2.84
N GLY A 41 10.49 -8.91 3.40
CA GLY A 41 10.24 -8.76 4.83
C GLY A 41 9.83 -10.08 5.51
N GLY A 42 9.28 -11.02 4.74
CA GLY A 42 9.11 -12.42 5.16
C GLY A 42 10.42 -13.11 5.56
N MET A 43 11.57 -12.70 5.00
CA MET A 43 12.90 -13.18 5.40
C MET A 43 13.54 -12.37 6.54
N VAL A 44 13.12 -11.12 6.78
CA VAL A 44 13.77 -10.18 7.73
C VAL A 44 13.01 -10.05 9.06
N ARG A 45 11.87 -10.75 9.24
CA ARG A 45 10.98 -10.62 10.42
C ARG A 45 10.48 -9.18 10.61
N MET A 46 10.15 -8.50 9.53
CA MET A 46 9.49 -7.20 9.59
C MET A 46 7.97 -7.41 9.50
N ASN A 47 7.25 -7.11 10.58
CA ASN A 47 5.79 -7.25 10.61
C ASN A 47 5.15 -5.94 10.13
N VAL A 48 4.42 -5.98 9.02
CA VAL A 48 3.68 -4.83 8.50
C VAL A 48 2.20 -4.98 8.82
N LEU A 49 1.66 -3.98 9.51
CA LEU A 49 0.24 -3.88 9.82
C LEU A 49 -0.41 -2.92 8.83
N TYR A 50 -1.35 -3.44 8.06
CA TYR A 50 -2.16 -2.69 7.11
C TYR A 50 -3.61 -2.67 7.58
N ASP A 51 -4.20 -1.49 7.69
CA ASP A 51 -5.60 -1.28 8.08
C ASP A 51 -6.34 -0.64 6.90
N GLY A 52 -7.14 -1.45 6.22
CA GLY A 52 -7.86 -1.06 5.01
C GLY A 52 -8.21 -2.27 4.17
N ASP A 53 -8.89 -2.06 3.05
CA ASP A 53 -9.15 -3.10 2.05
C ASP A 53 -7.92 -3.24 1.15
N PRO A 54 -7.14 -4.34 1.23
CA PRO A 54 -5.92 -4.50 0.45
C PRO A 54 -6.21 -4.70 -1.04
N THR A 55 -7.35 -5.31 -1.38
CA THR A 55 -7.84 -5.57 -2.74
C THR A 55 -8.26 -4.30 -3.49
N LEU A 56 -8.78 -3.30 -2.78
CA LEU A 56 -9.16 -1.98 -3.33
C LEU A 56 -8.06 -0.91 -3.18
N SER A 57 -6.90 -1.29 -2.63
CA SER A 57 -5.79 -0.37 -2.38
C SER A 57 -4.83 -0.25 -3.56
N VAL A 58 -3.78 0.56 -3.38
CA VAL A 58 -2.66 0.67 -4.32
C VAL A 58 -1.90 -0.65 -4.53
N LEU A 59 -2.09 -1.64 -3.65
CA LEU A 59 -1.51 -2.98 -3.76
C LEU A 59 -2.20 -3.83 -4.84
N GLY A 60 -3.38 -3.40 -5.32
CA GLY A 60 -4.13 -4.11 -6.35
C GLY A 60 -4.83 -5.38 -5.84
N PRO A 61 -5.49 -6.13 -6.74
CA PRO A 61 -6.33 -7.27 -6.37
C PRO A 61 -5.54 -8.40 -5.66
N GLU A 62 -4.25 -8.55 -5.97
CA GLU A 62 -3.35 -9.53 -5.37
C GLU A 62 -2.72 -9.04 -4.05
N GLY A 63 -3.00 -7.80 -3.63
CA GLY A 63 -2.40 -7.19 -2.44
C GLY A 63 -2.68 -7.94 -1.14
N HIS A 64 -3.77 -8.70 -1.08
CA HIS A 64 -4.11 -9.53 0.08
C HIS A 64 -3.15 -10.74 0.26
N GLU A 65 -2.53 -11.22 -0.81
CA GLU A 65 -1.60 -12.37 -0.79
C GLU A 65 -0.26 -12.04 -0.13
N GLN A 66 0.03 -10.74 0.04
CA GLN A 66 1.25 -10.25 0.67
C GLN A 66 1.24 -10.33 2.20
N PHE A 67 0.08 -10.65 2.82
CA PHE A 67 -0.07 -10.70 4.27
C PHE A 67 -0.24 -12.14 4.77
N SER A 68 0.64 -12.57 5.67
CA SER A 68 0.55 -13.90 6.31
C SER A 68 -0.58 -14.01 7.33
N THR A 69 -1.15 -12.89 7.77
CA THR A 69 -2.22 -12.85 8.76
C THR A 69 -3.16 -11.70 8.44
N VAL A 70 -4.45 -12.01 8.32
CA VAL A 70 -5.52 -11.04 8.05
C VAL A 70 -6.47 -11.05 9.24
N ILE A 71 -6.70 -9.88 9.84
CA ILE A 71 -7.72 -9.69 10.88
C ILE A 71 -8.91 -8.99 10.23
N LEU A 72 -10.05 -9.67 10.15
CA LEU A 72 -11.27 -9.11 9.57
C LEU A 72 -12.07 -8.38 10.65
N GLY A 73 -12.26 -7.08 10.47
CA GLY A 73 -13.18 -6.27 11.26
C GLY A 73 -14.54 -6.16 10.55
N GLN A 74 -15.64 -6.33 11.29
CA GLN A 74 -16.96 -5.97 10.75
C GLN A 74 -17.07 -4.46 10.67
N VAL A 75 -17.15 -3.93 9.45
CA VAL A 75 -17.52 -2.54 9.19
C VAL A 75 -19.02 -2.48 8.87
N PRO A 76 -19.80 -1.57 9.47
CA PRO A 76 -21.18 -1.36 9.05
C PRO A 76 -21.18 -0.94 7.58
N THR A 77 -21.92 -1.64 6.73
CA THR A 77 -22.29 -1.18 5.39
C THR A 77 -23.34 -0.07 5.53
N GLY A 78 -22.95 1.03 6.16
CA GLY A 78 -23.72 2.28 6.16
C GLY A 78 -23.37 3.03 4.88
N THR A 79 -24.37 3.28 4.04
CA THR A 79 -24.28 4.25 2.95
C THR A 79 -23.89 5.60 3.57
N PHE A 80 -22.65 6.04 3.36
CA PHE A 80 -22.29 7.44 3.59
C PHE A 80 -23.21 8.30 2.72
N ARG A 81 -23.93 9.23 3.36
CA ARG A 81 -24.76 10.25 2.72
C ARG A 81 -24.11 11.62 2.93
#